data_AF-A0A142FSA5-F1
#
_entry.id   AF-A0A142FSA5-F1
#
_cell.length_a   1.000
_cell.length_b   1.000
_cell.length_c   1.000
_cell.angle_alpha   90.00
_cell.angle_beta   90.00
_cell.angle_gamma   90.00
#
_symmetry.space_group_name_H-M   'P 1'
#
loop_
_entity.id
_entity.type
_entity.pdbx_description
1 polymer ?
#
loop_
_entity_poly.entity_id
_entity_poly.type
_entity_poly.pdbx_seq_one_letter_code
_entity_poly.pdbx_strand_id
1 'polypeptide(L)'
;MKVFFIAFAFAEIVAYIEFGEFSFVFLALVGLHLFFHYPFTWYLERNPEFIVKDLGCGFFRPTGMVKFRTWREETFEAPFIEFDPYISFHVNPKGPVSYKLLLRHRYTGWQTTVAQVADVHKVELYAHWDELQRYMDVSQPLPDVPALEKYRHLDPTTAEYDAAGKRGRLADYWATLDLTWWENEGYPAHLKAIREFPWSTLEDRMEKSVPNLAEAAMV
;
A
#
# COMPACT_ATOMS: atom_id res chain seq x y z
N MET A 1 3.18 -1.99 -32.28
CA MET A 1 2.22 -0.86 -32.36
C MET A 1 2.89 0.44 -32.81
N LYS A 2 3.99 0.89 -32.18
CA LYS A 2 4.68 2.16 -32.56
C LYS A 2 5.19 2.20 -34.01
N VAL A 3 5.75 1.10 -34.54
CA VAL A 3 6.30 1.04 -35.91
C VAL A 3 5.22 1.18 -37.00
N PHE A 4 4.06 0.57 -36.81
CA PHE A 4 2.93 0.67 -37.75
C PHE A 4 2.35 2.08 -37.79
N PHE A 5 2.30 2.77 -36.65
CA PHE A 5 1.81 4.14 -36.56
C PHE A 5 2.74 5.12 -37.29
N ILE A 6 4.06 4.91 -37.18
CA ILE A 6 5.07 5.72 -37.88
C ILE A 6 5.00 5.50 -39.40
N ALA A 7 4.87 4.24 -39.84
CA ALA A 7 4.74 3.93 -41.27
C ALA A 7 3.46 4.51 -41.88
N PHE A 8 2.34 4.45 -41.15
CA PHE A 8 1.06 5.04 -41.56
C PHE A 8 1.13 6.57 -41.63
N ALA A 9 1.72 7.22 -40.62
CA ALA A 9 1.92 8.66 -40.63
C ALA A 9 2.83 9.12 -41.78
N PHE A 10 3.88 8.36 -42.10
CA PHE A 10 4.76 8.66 -43.23
C PHE A 10 4.03 8.52 -44.58
N ALA A 11 3.21 7.49 -44.75
CA ALA A 11 2.39 7.30 -45.96
C ALA A 11 1.40 8.45 -46.19
N GLU A 12 0.77 8.95 -45.14
CA GLU A 12 -0.16 10.10 -45.20
C GLU A 12 0.56 11.43 -45.50
N ILE A 13 1.80 11.61 -45.00
CA ILE A 13 2.64 12.78 -45.35
C ILE A 13 3.00 12.76 -46.84
N VAL A 14 3.35 11.59 -47.39
CA VAL A 14 3.63 11.43 -48.83
C VAL A 14 2.37 11.70 -49.66
N ALA A 15 1.22 11.15 -49.25
CA ALA A 15 -0.06 11.40 -49.92
C ALA A 15 -0.48 12.88 -49.91
N TYR A 16 -0.23 13.60 -48.81
CA TYR A 16 -0.47 15.04 -48.74
C TYR A 16 0.43 15.85 -49.68
N ILE A 17 1.70 15.47 -49.84
CA ILE A 17 2.63 16.13 -50.76
C ILE A 17 2.21 15.91 -52.23
N GLU A 18 1.68 14.73 -52.56
CA GLU A 18 1.28 14.38 -53.94
C GLU A 18 -0.13 14.85 -54.31
N PHE A 19 -1.09 14.79 -53.38
CA PHE A 19 -2.52 15.00 -53.66
C PHE A 19 -3.13 16.18 -52.90
N GLY A 20 -2.39 16.82 -51.98
CA GLY A 20 -2.82 18.02 -51.26
C GLY A 20 -3.86 17.78 -50.15
N GLU A 21 -4.25 16.53 -49.88
CA GLU A 21 -5.27 16.17 -48.89
C GLU A 21 -4.75 15.12 -47.91
N PHE A 22 -5.06 15.28 -46.62
CA PHE A 22 -4.87 14.23 -45.62
C PHE A 22 -6.12 13.34 -45.58
N SER A 23 -5.93 12.04 -45.38
CA SER A 23 -7.06 11.14 -45.15
C SER A 23 -7.85 11.59 -43.91
N PHE A 24 -9.18 11.52 -44.01
CA PHE A 24 -10.07 11.72 -42.87
C PHE A 24 -9.70 10.83 -41.68
N VAL A 25 -9.23 9.61 -41.94
CA VAL A 25 -8.81 8.66 -40.90
C VAL A 25 -7.57 9.17 -40.16
N PHE A 26 -6.61 9.76 -40.87
CA PHE A 26 -5.42 10.35 -40.27
C PHE A 26 -5.76 11.56 -39.39
N LEU A 27 -6.59 12.48 -39.91
CA LEU A 27 -7.06 13.64 -39.15
C LEU A 27 -7.86 13.23 -37.90
N ALA A 28 -8.71 12.20 -38.01
CA ALA A 28 -9.45 11.66 -36.89
C ALA A 28 -8.53 11.05 -35.81
N LEU A 29 -7.49 10.31 -36.21
CA LEU A 29 -6.52 9.71 -35.29
C LEU A 29 -5.67 10.79 -34.58
N VAL A 30 -5.22 11.81 -35.30
CA VAL A 30 -4.49 12.94 -34.71
C VAL A 30 -5.40 13.72 -33.74
N GLY A 31 -6.64 14.01 -34.15
CA GLY A 31 -7.63 14.67 -33.30
C GLY A 31 -7.92 13.88 -32.02
N LEU A 32 -8.09 12.57 -32.13
CA LEU A 32 -8.31 11.67 -30.98
C LEU A 32 -7.09 11.63 -30.06
N HIS A 33 -5.88 11.57 -30.61
CA HIS A 33 -4.64 11.59 -29.83
C HIS A 33 -4.49 12.89 -29.04
N LEU A 34 -4.68 14.03 -29.71
CA LEU A 34 -4.63 15.34 -29.07
C LEU A 34 -5.72 15.48 -28.00
N PHE A 35 -6.93 14.97 -28.26
CA PHE A 35 -8.01 14.97 -27.29
C PHE A 35 -7.67 14.16 -26.03
N PHE A 36 -7.18 12.92 -26.19
CA PHE A 36 -6.82 12.10 -25.04
C PHE A 36 -5.59 12.63 -24.28
N HIS A 37 -4.70 13.36 -24.95
CA HIS A 37 -3.48 13.88 -24.32
C HIS A 37 -3.65 15.21 -23.60
N TYR A 38 -4.57 16.07 -24.06
CA TYR A 38 -4.74 17.43 -23.51
C TYR A 38 -6.07 17.63 -22.77
N PRO A 39 -7.24 17.78 -23.44
CA PRO A 39 -8.48 18.06 -22.73
C PRO A 39 -8.94 16.91 -21.85
N PHE A 40 -8.68 15.65 -22.23
CA PHE A 40 -9.09 14.50 -21.46
C PHE A 40 -8.27 14.34 -20.18
N THR A 41 -6.93 14.40 -20.26
CA THR A 41 -6.05 14.37 -19.07
C THR A 41 -6.32 15.55 -18.15
N TRP A 42 -6.44 16.76 -18.69
CA TRP A 42 -6.83 17.95 -17.94
C TRP A 42 -8.17 17.76 -17.20
N TYR A 43 -9.17 17.16 -17.86
CA TYR A 43 -10.46 16.86 -17.23
C TYR A 43 -10.33 15.83 -16.11
N LEU A 44 -9.54 14.78 -16.30
CA LEU A 44 -9.31 13.73 -15.30
C LEU A 44 -8.53 14.24 -14.08
N GLU A 45 -7.53 15.10 -14.28
CA GLU A 45 -6.78 15.74 -13.20
C GLU A 45 -7.68 16.64 -12.36
N ARG A 46 -8.66 17.30 -12.99
CA ARG A 46 -9.64 18.17 -12.33
C ARG A 46 -10.77 17.40 -11.64
N ASN A 47 -11.12 16.23 -12.16
CA ASN A 47 -12.21 15.37 -11.68
C ASN A 47 -11.70 13.95 -11.40
N PRO A 48 -10.79 13.76 -10.44
CA PRO A 48 -10.22 12.45 -10.13
C PRO A 48 -11.29 11.42 -9.75
N GLU A 49 -12.40 11.85 -9.15
CA GLU A 49 -13.58 11.04 -8.82
C GLU A 49 -14.24 10.34 -10.03
N PHE A 50 -13.98 10.81 -11.25
CA PHE A 50 -14.50 10.19 -12.47
C PHE A 50 -13.87 8.81 -12.73
N ILE A 51 -12.59 8.63 -12.37
CA ILE A 51 -11.87 7.36 -12.52
C ILE A 51 -11.69 6.67 -11.17
N VAL A 52 -11.30 7.43 -10.15
CA VAL A 52 -10.95 6.91 -8.83
C VAL A 52 -12.05 7.31 -7.87
N LYS A 53 -13.02 6.42 -7.69
CA LYS A 53 -13.93 6.54 -6.55
C LYS A 53 -13.18 6.07 -5.32
N ASP A 54 -12.97 6.95 -4.35
CA ASP A 54 -12.54 6.50 -3.04
C ASP A 54 -13.66 5.69 -2.42
N LEU A 55 -13.42 4.38 -2.31
CA LEU A 55 -14.39 3.42 -1.77
C LEU A 55 -14.30 3.31 -0.25
N GLY A 56 -13.47 4.14 0.41
CA GLY A 56 -13.36 4.20 1.87
C GLY A 56 -12.83 2.90 2.47
N CYS A 57 -11.99 2.16 1.73
CA CYS A 57 -11.38 0.92 2.19
C CYS A 57 -10.07 1.23 2.90
N GLY A 58 -9.88 0.68 4.10
CA GLY A 58 -8.66 0.88 4.86
C GLY A 58 -8.81 0.63 6.35
N PHE A 59 -7.72 0.91 7.04
CA PHE A 59 -7.60 0.86 8.48
C PHE A 59 -7.85 2.25 9.04
N PHE A 60 -8.93 2.43 9.79
CA PHE A 60 -9.29 3.73 10.34
C PHE A 60 -8.84 3.82 11.80
N ARG A 61 -7.67 4.42 12.01
CA ARG A 61 -7.08 4.63 13.34
C ARG A 61 -8.02 5.33 14.34
N PRO A 62 -8.70 6.45 14.02
CA PRO A 62 -9.55 7.14 15.02
C PRO A 62 -10.78 6.36 15.44
N THR A 63 -11.35 5.53 14.56
CA THR A 63 -12.55 4.74 14.87
C THR A 63 -12.22 3.33 15.34
N GLY A 64 -10.98 2.86 15.13
CA GLY A 64 -10.59 1.47 15.37
C GLY A 64 -11.21 0.48 14.38
N MET A 65 -11.86 0.97 13.33
CA MET A 65 -12.62 0.14 12.38
C MET A 65 -11.76 -0.20 11.16
N VAL A 66 -12.01 -1.37 10.61
CA VAL A 66 -11.42 -1.87 9.39
C VAL A 66 -12.53 -2.00 8.36
N LYS A 67 -12.41 -1.28 7.24
CA LYS A 67 -13.40 -1.35 6.16
C LYS A 67 -12.76 -1.92 4.91
N PHE A 68 -13.39 -2.95 4.35
CA PHE A 68 -12.97 -3.53 3.08
C PHE A 68 -14.19 -3.80 2.22
N ARG A 69 -14.08 -3.50 0.92
CA ARG A 69 -15.13 -3.84 -0.01
C ARG A 69 -14.94 -5.27 -0.51
N THR A 70 -15.98 -6.08 -0.36
CA THR A 70 -16.00 -7.41 -0.99
C THR A 70 -16.32 -7.26 -2.47
N TRP A 71 -15.94 -8.25 -3.28
CA TRP A 71 -16.24 -8.30 -4.73
C TRP A 71 -17.73 -8.06 -5.06
N ARG A 72 -18.64 -8.34 -4.12
CA ARG A 72 -20.09 -8.13 -4.25
C ARG A 72 -20.58 -6.76 -3.76
N GLU A 73 -19.71 -5.76 -3.72
CA GLU A 73 -19.99 -4.38 -3.31
C GLU A 73 -20.41 -4.16 -1.85
N GLU A 74 -20.69 -5.22 -1.07
CA GLU A 74 -20.88 -5.14 0.37
C GLU A 74 -19.57 -4.72 1.05
N THR A 75 -19.61 -3.56 1.71
CA THR A 75 -18.53 -3.10 2.59
C THR A 75 -18.57 -3.93 3.86
N PHE A 76 -17.55 -4.77 4.02
CA PHE A 76 -17.28 -5.45 5.27
C PHE A 76 -16.62 -4.46 6.22
N GLU A 77 -17.30 -4.13 7.31
CA GLU A 77 -16.80 -3.26 8.37
C GLU A 77 -16.79 -4.03 9.69
N ALA A 78 -15.62 -4.12 10.31
CA ALA A 78 -15.46 -4.77 11.61
C ALA A 78 -14.38 -4.06 12.44
N PRO A 79 -14.47 -4.08 13.78
CA PRO A 79 -13.41 -3.57 14.65
C PRO A 79 -12.09 -4.33 14.45
N PHE A 80 -10.95 -3.63 14.51
CA PHE A 80 -9.63 -4.25 14.32
C PHE A 80 -9.32 -5.34 15.35
N ILE A 81 -9.83 -5.19 16.59
CA ILE A 81 -9.67 -6.17 17.68
C ILE A 81 -10.32 -7.54 17.35
N GLU A 82 -11.19 -7.61 16.36
CA GLU A 82 -11.84 -8.86 15.96
C GLU A 82 -11.05 -9.64 14.89
N PHE A 83 -9.91 -9.11 14.44
CA PHE A 83 -9.05 -9.74 13.45
C PHE A 83 -7.85 -10.42 14.11
N ASP A 84 -7.58 -11.64 13.66
CA ASP A 84 -6.39 -12.40 14.03
C ASP A 84 -5.37 -12.41 12.89
N PRO A 85 -4.08 -12.18 13.18
CA PRO A 85 -3.00 -12.29 12.21
C PRO A 85 -2.64 -13.76 11.93
N TYR A 86 -2.52 -14.12 10.65
CA TYR A 86 -2.03 -15.41 10.21
C TYR A 86 -0.92 -15.23 9.18
N ILE A 87 0.12 -16.05 9.24
CA ILE A 87 1.14 -16.12 8.19
C ILE A 87 0.81 -17.29 7.29
N SER A 88 0.46 -17.00 6.04
CA SER A 88 0.30 -18.01 5.00
C SER A 88 1.52 -18.01 4.08
N PHE A 89 1.80 -19.17 3.48
CA PHE A 89 2.79 -19.29 2.41
C PHE A 89 2.09 -19.58 1.10
N HIS A 90 2.60 -19.01 0.02
CA HIS A 90 2.14 -19.25 -1.34
C HIS A 90 3.33 -19.59 -2.22
N VAL A 91 3.31 -20.79 -2.79
CA VAL A 91 4.32 -21.25 -3.75
C VAL A 91 3.93 -20.73 -5.12
N ASN A 92 4.77 -19.87 -5.69
CA ASN A 92 4.53 -19.37 -7.03
C ASN A 92 4.79 -20.48 -8.07
N PRO A 93 4.13 -20.45 -9.24
CA PRO A 93 4.28 -21.49 -10.27
C PRO A 93 5.72 -21.76 -10.73
N LYS A 94 6.63 -20.79 -10.53
CA LYS A 94 8.05 -20.90 -10.89
C LYS A 94 8.94 -21.46 -9.77
N GLY A 95 8.37 -21.82 -8.61
CA GLY A 95 9.10 -22.35 -7.45
C GLY A 95 9.28 -21.41 -6.25
N PRO A 96 9.49 -20.08 -6.40
CA PRO A 96 9.68 -19.20 -5.25
C PRO A 96 8.50 -19.19 -4.29
N VAL A 97 8.78 -19.26 -3.00
CA VAL A 97 7.79 -19.12 -1.93
C VAL A 97 7.65 -17.64 -1.56
N SER A 98 6.42 -17.19 -1.39
CA SER A 98 6.11 -15.89 -0.82
C SER A 98 5.29 -16.08 0.44
N TYR A 99 5.61 -15.31 1.49
CA TYR A 99 4.83 -15.28 2.70
C TYR A 99 3.90 -14.08 2.69
N LYS A 100 2.69 -14.27 3.20
CA LYS A 100 1.65 -13.24 3.29
C LYS A 100 1.17 -13.15 4.73
N LEU A 101 1.15 -11.92 5.25
CA LEU A 101 0.44 -11.60 6.49
C LEU A 101 -1.04 -11.41 6.15
N LEU A 102 -1.85 -12.34 6.63
CA LEU A 102 -3.29 -12.33 6.51
C LEU A 102 -3.91 -11.80 7.80
N LEU A 103 -4.98 -11.02 7.68
CA LEU A 103 -5.90 -10.76 8.77
C LEU A 103 -7.18 -11.53 8.51
N ARG A 104 -7.54 -12.39 9.46
CA ARG A 104 -8.78 -13.16 9.41
C ARG A 104 -9.71 -12.66 10.50
N HIS A 105 -10.92 -12.29 10.10
CA HIS A 105 -11.98 -11.93 11.02
C HIS A 105 -12.51 -13.18 11.73
N ARG A 106 -12.56 -13.13 13.06
CA ARG A 106 -12.93 -14.28 13.91
C ARG A 106 -14.32 -14.84 13.61
N TYR A 107 -15.32 -13.96 13.50
CA TYR A 107 -16.72 -14.39 13.47
C TYR A 107 -17.23 -14.75 12.08
N THR A 108 -16.76 -14.04 11.05
CA THR A 108 -17.22 -14.27 9.66
C THR A 108 -16.27 -15.15 8.87
N GLY A 109 -15.06 -15.39 9.36
CA GLY A 109 -14.00 -16.10 8.64
C GLY A 109 -13.47 -15.33 7.43
N TRP A 110 -13.92 -14.09 7.20
CA TRP A 110 -13.43 -13.22 6.13
C TRP A 110 -11.94 -12.95 6.32
N GLN A 111 -11.18 -12.89 5.22
CA GLN A 111 -9.73 -12.71 5.30
C GLN A 111 -9.20 -11.74 4.25
N THR A 112 -8.15 -11.02 4.60
CA THR A 112 -7.43 -10.10 3.71
C THR A 112 -5.94 -10.23 3.87
N THR A 113 -5.19 -9.88 2.81
CA THR A 113 -3.73 -9.79 2.87
C THR A 113 -3.34 -8.34 3.15
N VAL A 114 -2.51 -8.13 4.17
CA VAL A 114 -2.00 -6.80 4.52
C VAL A 114 -0.60 -6.57 3.95
N ALA A 115 0.25 -7.58 4.04
CA ALA A 115 1.62 -7.51 3.54
C ALA A 115 2.02 -8.82 2.87
N GLN A 116 2.92 -8.73 1.89
CA GLN A 116 3.51 -9.87 1.21
C GLN A 116 5.01 -9.66 1.07
N VAL A 117 5.79 -10.67 1.46
CA VAL A 117 7.25 -10.68 1.37
C VAL A 117 7.74 -11.96 0.71
N ALA A 118 8.95 -11.90 0.15
CA ALA A 118 9.63 -13.10 -0.35
C ALA A 118 10.11 -13.98 0.82
N ASP A 119 10.38 -15.26 0.54
CA ASP A 119 10.81 -16.28 1.51
C ASP A 119 11.92 -15.80 2.48
N VAL A 120 12.96 -15.17 1.92
CA VAL A 120 14.15 -14.68 2.64
C VAL A 120 13.82 -13.61 3.72
N HIS A 121 12.65 -12.98 3.59
CA HIS A 121 12.21 -11.84 4.38
C HIS A 121 11.02 -12.18 5.29
N LYS A 122 10.71 -13.47 5.53
CA LYS A 122 9.59 -13.89 6.39
C LYS A 122 9.52 -13.15 7.73
N VAL A 123 10.67 -12.87 8.35
CA VAL A 123 10.75 -12.22 9.67
C VAL A 123 10.23 -10.77 9.62
N GLU A 124 10.29 -10.10 8.47
CA GLU A 124 9.73 -8.76 8.29
C GLU A 124 8.21 -8.73 8.50
N LEU A 125 7.51 -9.87 8.33
CA LEU A 125 6.08 -9.94 8.60
C LEU A 125 5.75 -9.67 10.08
N TYR A 126 6.65 -10.01 11.01
CA TYR A 126 6.46 -9.66 12.42
C TYR A 126 6.57 -8.15 12.63
N ALA A 127 7.52 -7.50 11.95
CA ALA A 127 7.66 -6.05 11.99
C ALA A 127 6.46 -5.33 11.35
N HIS A 128 5.93 -5.84 10.24
CA HIS A 128 4.70 -5.31 9.64
C HIS A 128 3.47 -5.49 10.52
N TRP A 129 3.38 -6.60 11.26
CA TRP A 129 2.30 -6.80 12.22
C TRP A 129 2.40 -5.80 13.39
N ASP A 130 3.60 -5.58 13.92
CA ASP A 130 3.84 -4.58 14.96
C ASP A 130 3.60 -3.14 14.46
N GLU A 131 4.03 -2.82 13.24
CA GLU A 131 3.74 -1.54 12.56
C GLU A 131 2.23 -1.29 12.48
N LEU A 132 1.46 -2.28 12.05
CA LEU A 132 0.00 -2.17 11.93
C LEU A 132 -0.67 -2.01 13.29
N GLN A 133 -0.24 -2.77 14.30
CA GLN A 133 -0.75 -2.62 15.66
C GLN A 133 -0.49 -1.20 16.20
N ARG A 134 0.73 -0.68 16.03
CA ARG A 134 1.07 0.70 16.43
C ARG A 134 0.28 1.75 15.63
N TYR A 135 0.03 1.48 14.35
CA TYR A 135 -0.83 2.33 13.53
C TYR A 135 -2.28 2.35 14.01
N MET A 136 -2.82 1.24 14.50
CA MET A 136 -4.18 1.19 15.05
C MET A 136 -4.27 1.68 16.49
N ASP A 137 -3.17 1.64 17.26
CA ASP A 137 -3.13 2.11 18.65
C ASP A 137 -2.99 3.64 18.72
N VAL A 138 -4.10 4.31 19.06
CA VAL A 138 -4.16 5.78 19.21
C VAL A 138 -3.36 6.32 20.40
N SER A 139 -3.00 5.47 21.36
CA SER A 139 -2.24 5.88 22.55
C SER A 139 -0.74 6.07 22.28
N GLN A 140 -0.24 5.51 21.17
CA GLN A 140 1.15 5.59 20.75
C GLN A 140 1.27 6.49 19.51
N PRO A 141 2.41 7.13 19.26
CA PRO A 141 2.61 7.87 18.01
C PRO A 141 2.57 6.92 16.80
N LEU A 142 2.27 7.49 15.63
CA LEU A 142 2.29 6.76 14.36
C LEU A 142 3.65 6.08 14.13
N PRO A 143 3.65 4.88 13.53
CA PRO A 143 4.89 4.17 13.24
C PRO A 143 5.79 5.00 12.32
N ASP A 144 7.09 4.88 12.54
CA ASP A 144 8.08 5.67 11.83
C ASP A 144 8.38 5.07 10.45
N VAL A 145 7.54 5.42 9.47
CA VAL A 145 7.68 4.96 8.09
C VAL A 145 7.54 6.11 7.09
N PRO A 146 8.23 6.07 5.93
CA PRO A 146 8.19 7.14 4.93
C PRO A 146 6.76 7.49 4.47
N ALA A 147 5.89 6.49 4.35
CA ALA A 147 4.53 6.65 3.86
C ALA A 147 3.65 7.52 4.77
N LEU A 148 3.91 7.49 6.09
CA LEU A 148 3.14 8.22 7.09
C LEU A 148 3.73 9.58 7.44
N GLU A 149 4.96 9.88 6.99
CA GLU A 149 5.68 11.10 7.32
C GLU A 149 4.85 12.37 7.03
N LYS A 150 4.24 12.42 5.84
CA LYS A 150 3.40 13.55 5.41
C LYS A 150 2.15 13.74 6.26
N TYR A 151 1.70 12.73 7.01
CA TYR A 151 0.46 12.75 7.78
C TYR A 151 0.70 12.88 9.29
N ARG A 152 1.96 12.88 9.77
CA ARG A 152 2.28 12.94 11.21
C ARG A 152 1.64 14.13 11.92
N HIS A 153 1.57 15.28 11.25
CA HIS A 153 0.98 16.51 11.79
C HIS A 153 -0.57 16.46 11.91
N LEU A 154 -1.22 15.50 11.25
CA LEU A 154 -2.68 15.32 11.30
C LEU A 154 -3.12 14.47 12.50
N ASP A 155 -2.22 13.63 13.03
CA ASP A 155 -2.50 12.79 14.19
C ASP A 155 -2.12 13.53 15.49
N PRO A 156 -3.07 13.78 16.41
CA PRO A 156 -2.81 14.58 17.60
C PRO A 156 -1.75 13.96 18.52
N THR A 157 -1.81 12.64 18.74
CA THR A 157 -0.83 11.91 19.56
C THR A 157 0.58 12.04 19.00
N THR A 158 0.72 11.90 17.68
CA THR A 158 2.01 12.04 16.99
C THR A 158 2.50 13.48 16.99
N ALA A 159 1.62 14.45 16.76
CA ALA A 159 1.96 15.86 16.78
C ALA A 159 2.45 16.32 18.16
N GLU A 160 1.81 15.88 19.24
CA GLU A 160 2.27 16.14 20.63
C GLU A 160 3.62 15.47 20.91
N TYR A 161 3.81 14.24 20.46
CA TYR A 161 5.07 13.51 20.61
C TYR A 161 6.23 14.20 19.88
N ASP A 162 5.98 14.68 18.66
CA ASP A 162 6.95 15.40 17.84
C ASP A 162 7.24 16.79 18.42
N ALA A 163 6.21 17.51 18.89
CA ALA A 163 6.36 18.81 19.55
C ALA A 163 7.14 18.73 20.87
N ALA A 164 7.05 17.59 21.57
CA ALA A 164 7.87 17.29 22.75
C ALA A 164 9.33 16.96 22.42
N GLY A 165 9.73 16.98 21.13
CA GLY A 165 11.10 16.68 20.69
C GLY A 165 11.49 15.21 20.81
N LYS A 166 10.52 14.30 20.98
CA LYS A 166 10.78 12.87 21.20
C LYS A 166 10.98 12.08 19.92
N ARG A 167 10.87 12.73 18.75
CA ARG A 167 11.00 12.12 17.43
C ARG A 167 12.36 11.45 17.17
N GLY A 168 13.43 11.89 17.84
CA GLY A 168 14.76 11.29 17.73
C GLY A 168 15.48 11.50 16.38
N ARG A 169 14.85 12.17 15.41
CA ARG A 169 15.41 12.51 14.10
C ARG A 169 14.80 13.81 13.56
N LEU A 170 15.43 14.38 12.54
CA LEU A 170 14.95 15.58 11.86
C LEU A 170 13.66 15.31 11.06
N ALA A 171 12.90 16.38 10.80
CA ALA A 171 11.60 16.32 10.12
C ALA A 171 11.71 15.81 8.67
N ASP A 172 12.81 16.15 8.01
CA ASP A 172 13.11 15.89 6.62
C ASP A 172 13.88 14.58 6.38
N TYR A 173 14.23 13.83 7.44
CA TYR A 173 15.08 12.63 7.36
C TYR A 173 14.67 11.66 6.25
N TRP A 174 13.38 11.35 6.09
CA TRP A 174 12.93 10.42 5.05
C TRP A 174 13.05 11.00 3.64
N ALA A 175 12.94 12.32 3.49
CA ALA A 175 13.08 13.00 2.22
C ALA A 175 14.55 13.21 1.82
N THR A 176 15.45 13.34 2.80
CA THR A 176 16.89 13.56 2.59
C THR A 176 17.73 12.31 2.76
N LEU A 177 17.11 11.15 3.04
CA LEU A 177 17.79 9.87 3.19
C LEU A 177 18.55 9.51 1.91
N ASP A 178 19.84 9.19 2.07
CA ASP A 178 20.64 8.65 0.98
C ASP A 178 20.20 7.21 0.68
N LEU A 179 19.61 7.02 -0.51
CA LEU A 179 19.14 5.72 -0.97
C LEU A 179 20.29 4.74 -1.16
N THR A 180 21.47 5.21 -1.59
CA THR A 180 22.61 4.32 -1.84
C THR A 180 23.18 3.77 -0.54
N TRP A 181 23.27 4.60 0.50
CA TRP A 181 23.60 4.16 1.85
C TRP A 181 22.52 3.24 2.43
N TRP A 182 21.23 3.57 2.23
CA TRP A 182 20.14 2.73 2.74
C TRP A 182 20.17 1.32 2.16
N GLU A 183 20.39 1.17 0.86
CA GLU A 183 20.45 -0.16 0.22
C GLU A 183 21.65 -0.99 0.70
N ASN A 184 22.81 -0.36 0.91
CA ASN A 184 24.06 -1.06 1.23
C ASN A 184 24.26 -1.33 2.72
N GLU A 185 23.87 -0.39 3.59
CA GLU A 185 24.15 -0.45 5.03
C GLU A 185 22.87 -0.39 5.88
N GLY A 186 21.96 0.54 5.56
CA GLY A 186 20.77 0.81 6.35
C GLY A 186 19.79 -0.38 6.40
N TYR A 187 19.41 -0.90 5.24
CA TYR A 187 18.47 -2.01 5.11
C TYR A 187 19.01 -3.31 5.70
N PRO A 188 20.28 -3.73 5.44
CA PRO A 188 20.87 -4.88 6.12
C PRO A 188 20.92 -4.74 7.65
N ALA A 189 21.25 -3.55 8.18
CA ALA A 189 21.25 -3.30 9.62
C ALA A 189 19.83 -3.37 10.20
N HIS A 190 18.85 -2.80 9.51
CA HIS A 190 17.43 -2.87 9.90
C HIS A 190 16.93 -4.32 9.92
N LEU A 191 17.22 -5.09 8.87
CA LEU A 191 16.91 -6.51 8.78
C LEU A 191 17.55 -7.33 9.92
N LYS A 192 18.80 -7.02 10.25
CA LYS A 192 19.50 -7.66 11.37
C LYS A 192 18.79 -7.36 12.69
N ALA A 193 18.41 -6.10 12.93
CA ALA A 193 17.66 -5.71 14.13
C ALA A 193 16.32 -6.46 14.23
N ILE A 194 15.57 -6.58 13.13
CA ILE A 194 14.33 -7.37 13.07
C ILE A 194 14.58 -8.85 13.40
N ARG A 195 15.66 -9.43 12.87
CA ARG A 195 15.99 -10.85 13.10
C ARG A 195 16.43 -11.15 14.52
N GLU A 196 17.17 -10.22 15.13
CA GLU A 196 17.69 -10.37 16.50
C GLU A 196 16.65 -10.01 17.56
N PHE A 197 15.57 -9.30 17.18
CA PHE A 197 14.52 -8.94 18.11
C PHE A 197 13.79 -10.18 18.65
N PRO A 198 13.62 -10.31 19.98
CA PRO A 198 13.00 -11.47 20.60
C PRO A 198 11.46 -11.42 20.50
N TRP A 199 10.90 -11.59 19.30
CA TRP A 199 9.45 -11.48 19.03
C TRP A 199 8.56 -12.31 19.95
N SER A 200 9.02 -13.48 20.41
CA SER A 200 8.28 -14.36 21.32
C SER A 200 8.14 -13.82 22.75
N THR A 201 8.86 -12.76 23.10
CA THR A 201 8.80 -12.15 24.44
C THR A 201 7.75 -11.06 24.54
N LEU A 202 7.18 -10.63 23.41
CA LEU A 202 6.10 -9.66 23.39
C LEU A 202 4.85 -10.25 24.03
N GLU A 203 4.22 -9.46 24.89
CA GLU A 203 2.96 -9.83 25.51
C GLU A 203 1.83 -9.84 24.49
N ASP A 204 1.07 -10.94 24.43
CA ASP A 204 -0.14 -11.00 23.62
C ASP A 204 -1.26 -10.19 24.29
N ARG A 205 -1.47 -8.97 23.77
CA ARG A 205 -2.57 -8.10 24.23
C ARG A 205 -3.96 -8.71 23.93
N MET A 206 -4.04 -9.64 22.98
CA MET A 206 -5.29 -10.30 22.58
C MET A 206 -5.67 -11.45 23.50
N GLU A 207 -4.69 -12.15 24.06
CA GLU A 207 -4.93 -13.21 25.06
C GLU A 207 -5.71 -12.66 26.27
N LYS A 208 -5.42 -11.40 26.66
CA LYS A 208 -6.14 -10.73 27.76
C LYS A 208 -7.56 -10.29 27.41
N SER A 209 -7.87 -10.10 26.13
CA SER A 209 -9.17 -9.57 25.70
C SER A 209 -10.20 -10.67 25.40
N VAL A 210 -9.75 -11.90 25.12
CA VAL A 210 -10.64 -13.04 24.85
C VAL A 210 -10.44 -14.15 25.87
N PRO A 211 -11.44 -14.41 26.73
CA PRO A 211 -11.44 -15.60 27.57
C PRO A 211 -11.33 -16.85 26.69
N ASN A 212 -10.41 -17.75 27.02
CA ASN A 212 -10.20 -19.07 26.39
C ASN A 212 -9.53 -19.08 25.00
N LEU A 213 -8.85 -18.01 24.59
CA LEU A 213 -8.09 -17.99 23.32
C LEU A 213 -7.05 -19.12 23.25
N ALA A 214 -6.30 -19.34 24.34
CA ALA A 214 -5.29 -20.39 24.42
C ALA A 214 -5.88 -21.81 24.32
N GLU A 215 -7.10 -22.03 24.82
CA GLU A 215 -7.79 -23.32 24.75
C GLU A 215 -8.27 -23.61 23.31
N ALA A 216 -8.72 -22.57 22.60
CA ALA A 216 -9.19 -22.69 21.22
C ALA A 216 -8.05 -22.86 20.19
N ALA A 217 -6.86 -22.34 20.48
CA ALA A 217 -5.68 -22.44 19.61
C ALA A 217 -4.96 -23.81 19.68
N MET A 218 -5.32 -24.67 20.62
CA MET A 218 -4.72 -25.99 20.87
C MET A 218 -5.36 -27.14 20.05
N VAL A 219 -6.15 -26.83 19.01
CA VAL A 219 -6.85 -27.81 18.14
C VAL A 219 -6.19 -27.91 16.77
#